data_AF-A0A2S6ZNT4-F1
#
_entry.id   AF-A0A2S6ZNT4-F1
#
_cell.length_a   1.000
_cell.length_b   1.000
_cell.length_c   1.000
_cell.angle_alpha   90.00
_cell.angle_beta   90.00
_cell.angle_gamma   90.00
#
_symmetry.space_group_name_H-M   'P 1'
#
loop_
_entity.id
_entity.type
_entity.pdbx_description
1 polymer ?
#
loop_
_entity_poly.entity_id
_entity_poly.type
_entity_poly.pdbx_seq_one_letter_code
_entity_poly.pdbx_strand_id
1 'polypeptide(L)' 'MHTARWETDTRWYEAAVFLDLFGTYTVIRSWGGKGSRRHGQLVEIAESEASAQARLAELDRERQRRKPPYSRIV' A
#
# COMPACT_ATOMS: atom_id res chain seq x y z
N MET A 1 8.21 7.67 -8.21
CA MET A 1 7.78 6.89 -7.03
C MET A 1 6.27 6.81 -7.04
N HIS A 2 5.69 5.62 -7.16
CA HIS A 2 4.24 5.45 -7.15
C HIS A 2 3.79 5.17 -5.71
N THR A 3 2.90 6.00 -5.19
CA THR A 3 2.33 5.84 -3.85
C THR A 3 0.82 5.76 -3.93
N ALA A 4 0.24 5.13 -2.92
CA ALA A 4 -1.19 5.01 -2.75
C ALA A 4 -1.52 5.06 -1.27
N ARG A 5 -2.55 5.82 -0.90
CA ARG A 5 -3.05 5.85 0.48
C ARG A 5 -4.55 5.66 0.50
N TRP A 6 -4.99 4.79 1.39
CA TRP A 6 -6.39 4.49 1.63
C TRP A 6 -6.72 4.63 3.10
N GLU A 7 -7.90 5.15 3.40
CA GLU A 7 -8.33 5.37 4.78
C GLU A 7 -9.79 4.97 5.01
N THR A 8 -10.08 4.58 6.25
CA THR A 8 -11.41 4.62 6.85
C THR A 8 -11.43 5.71 7.92
N ASP A 9 -12.54 5.87 8.64
CA ASP A 9 -12.61 6.81 9.76
C ASP A 9 -11.59 6.50 10.87
N THR A 10 -11.20 5.23 11.02
CA THR A 10 -10.35 4.78 12.14
C THR A 10 -9.02 4.14 11.72
N ARG A 11 -8.87 3.75 10.45
CA ARG A 11 -7.70 3.03 9.94
C ARG A 11 -7.08 3.75 8.75
N TRP A 12 -5.80 3.51 8.55
CA TRP A 12 -5.08 3.89 7.35
C TRP A 12 -4.29 2.71 6.82
N TYR A 13 -4.10 2.72 5.50
CA TYR A 13 -3.30 1.78 4.75
C TYR A 13 -2.58 2.56 3.66
N GLU A 14 -1.29 2.34 3.50
CA GLU A 14 -0.51 2.95 2.42
C GLU A 14 0.37 1.93 1.75
N ALA A 15 0.65 2.16 0.48
CA ALA A 15 1.60 1.37 -0.27
C ALA A 15 2.48 2.29 -1.12
N ALA A 16 3.74 1.92 -1.26
CA ALA A 16 4.72 2.62 -2.08
C ALA A 16 5.54 1.64 -2.90
N VAL A 17 5.69 1.92 -4.19
CA VAL A 17 6.60 1.22 -5.09
C VAL A 17 7.92 1.97 -5.13
N PHE A 18 9.01 1.26 -4.89
CA PHE A 18 10.37 1.78 -5.03
C PHE A 18 11.28 0.76 -5.71
N LEU A 19 12.31 1.25 -6.39
CA LEU A 19 13.44 0.45 -6.86
C LEU A 19 14.51 0.53 -5.79
N ASP A 20 14.91 -0.61 -5.22
CA ASP A 20 15.94 -0.64 -4.18
C ASP A 20 17.35 -0.41 -4.76
N LEU A 21 18.36 -0.33 -3.88
CA LEU A 21 19.76 -0.09 -4.28
C LEU A 21 20.36 -1.24 -5.10
N PHE A 22 19.73 -2.40 -5.11
CA PHE A 22 20.17 -3.59 -5.85
C PHE A 22 19.39 -3.79 -7.16
N GLY A 23 18.54 -2.83 -7.54
CA GLY A 23 17.74 -2.91 -8.77
C GLY A 23 16.49 -3.79 -8.64
N THR A 24 16.04 -4.07 -7.42
CA THR A 24 14.83 -4.86 -7.15
C THR A 24 13.63 -3.96 -6.94
N TYR A 25 12.57 -4.15 -7.73
CA TYR A 25 11.31 -3.47 -7.49
C TYR A 25 10.65 -4.03 -6.23
N THR A 26 10.21 -3.14 -5.36
CA THR A 26 9.69 -3.49 -4.05
C THR A 26 8.44 -2.68 -3.74
N VAL A 27 7.44 -3.33 -3.18
CA VAL A 27 6.22 -2.72 -2.66
C VAL A 27 6.30 -2.72 -1.14
N ILE A 28 6.42 -1.54 -0.54
CA ILE A 28 6.24 -1.38 0.90
C ILE A 28 4.78 -1.13 1.17
N ARG A 29 4.20 -1.87 2.11
CA ARG A 29 2.85 -1.61 2.61
C ARG A 29 2.92 -1.32 4.10
N SER A 30 2.24 -0.29 4.54
CA SER A 30 2.14 0.06 5.96
C SER A 30 0.68 0.26 6.35
N TRP A 31 0.32 -0.07 7.58
CA TRP A 31 -1.05 0.08 8.07
C TRP A 31 -1.13 0.37 9.55
N GLY A 32 -2.15 1.09 9.97
CA GLY A 32 -2.33 1.45 11.37
C GLY A 32 -3.71 1.98 11.70
N GLY A 33 -3.91 2.29 12.99
CA GLY A 33 -5.06 3.07 13.45
C GLY A 33 -4.71 4.55 13.54
N LYS A 34 -5.64 5.44 13.17
CA LYS A 34 -5.42 6.91 13.19
C LYS A 34 -5.15 7.49 14.58
N GLY A 35 -5.56 6.79 15.65
CA GLY A 35 -5.27 7.15 17.04
C GLY A 35 -4.14 6.34 17.70
N SER A 36 -3.41 5.52 16.94
CA SER A 36 -2.41 4.61 17.47
C SER A 36 -1.03 4.94 16.92
N ARG A 37 0.00 4.94 17.79
CA ARG A 37 1.40 4.98 17.36
C ARG A 37 1.93 3.63 16.86
N ARG A 38 1.21 2.53 17.15
CA ARG A 38 1.54 1.21 16.63
C ARG A 38 1.04 1.07 15.19
N HIS A 39 1.90 0.58 14.32
CA HIS A 39 1.60 0.24 12.93
C HIS A 39 2.29 -1.07 12.55
N GLY A 40 1.78 -1.72 11.50
CA GLY A 40 2.41 -2.86 10.85
C GLY A 40 3.01 -2.44 9.51
N GLN A 41 3.95 -3.24 9.03
CA GLN A 41 4.58 -3.07 7.73
C GLN A 41 4.79 -4.45 7.08
N LEU A 42 4.71 -4.50 5.76
CA LEU A 42 5.13 -5.64 4.94
C LEU A 42 5.91 -5.13 3.74
N VAL A 43 6.98 -5.83 3.40
CA VAL A 43 7.78 -5.59 2.20
C VAL A 43 7.59 -6.77 1.25
N GLU A 44 7.19 -6.49 0.02
CA GLU A 44 6.98 -7.48 -1.04
C GLU A 44 7.93 -7.18 -2.20
N ILE A 45 8.65 -8.19 -2.68
CA ILE A 45 9.48 -8.09 -3.88
C ILE A 45 8.59 -8.25 -5.11
N ALA A 46 8.84 -7.45 -6.14
CA ALA A 46 8.19 -7.53 -7.43
C ALA A 46 9.23 -7.75 -8.53
N GLU A 47 8.91 -8.60 -9.51
CA GLU A 47 9.81 -8.96 -10.61
C GLU A 47 10.09 -7.81 -11.58
N SER A 48 9.23 -6.78 -11.61
CA SER A 48 9.34 -5.64 -12.52
C SER A 48 8.58 -4.43 -11.98
N GLU A 49 8.80 -3.26 -12.59
CA GLU A 49 8.01 -2.07 -12.29
C GLU A 49 6.53 -2.29 -12.56
N ALA A 50 6.22 -2.92 -13.70
CA ALA A 50 4.85 -3.17 -14.12
C ALA A 50 4.11 -4.09 -13.13
N SER A 51 4.77 -5.14 -12.62
CA SER A 51 4.16 -6.01 -11.60
C SER A 51 3.98 -5.30 -10.26
N ALA A 52 4.92 -4.42 -9.88
CA ALA A 52 4.79 -3.59 -8.69
C ALA A 52 3.61 -2.60 -8.79
N GLN A 53 3.44 -1.94 -9.94
CA GLN A 53 2.30 -1.05 -10.19
C GLN A 53 0.97 -1.82 -10.27
N ALA A 54 0.95 -3.00 -10.91
CA ALA A 54 -0.21 -3.87 -10.95
C ALA A 54 -0.66 -4.27 -9.54
N ARG A 55 0.30 -4.49 -8.62
CA ARG A 55 0.00 -4.76 -7.21
C ARG A 55 -0.69 -3.57 -6.53
N LEU A 56 -0.31 -2.32 -6.81
CA LEU A 56 -1.04 -1.14 -6.30
C LEU A 56 -2.49 -1.12 -6.78
N ALA A 57 -2.74 -1.44 -8.05
CA ALA A 57 -4.09 -1.49 -8.60
C ALA A 57 -4.93 -2.64 -8.02
N GLU A 58 -4.30 -3.76 -7.64
CA GLU A 58 -4.96 -4.84 -6.92
C GLU A 58 -5.30 -4.44 -5.48
N LEU A 59 -4.35 -3.84 -4.76
CA LEU A 59 -4.58 -3.31 -3.41
C LEU A 59 -5.75 -2.32 -3.41
N ASP A 60 -5.84 -1.44 -4.41
CA ASP A 60 -6.95 -0.50 -4.57
C ASP A 60 -8.32 -1.21 -4.60
N ARG A 61 -8.45 -2.23 -5.46
CA ARG A 61 -9.65 -3.07 -5.57
C ARG A 61 -9.94 -3.82 -4.28
N GLU A 62 -8.93 -4.39 -3.63
CA GLU A 62 -9.10 -5.07 -2.34
C GLU A 62 -9.59 -4.12 -1.26
N ARG A 63 -9.03 -2.91 -1.19
CA ARG A 63 -9.34 -1.91 -0.17
C ARG A 63 -10.76 -1.36 -0.34
N GLN A 64 -11.21 -1.12 -1.56
CA GLN A 64 -12.59 -0.73 -1.87
C GLN A 64 -13.63 -1.81 -1.53
N ARG A 65 -13.25 -3.09 -1.59
CA ARG A 65 -14.15 -4.22 -1.26
C ARG A 65 -14.29 -4.50 0.24
N ARG A 66 -13.48 -3.87 1.11
CA ARG A 66 -13.58 -4.06 2.56
C ARG A 66 -14.89 -3.47 3.12
N LYS A 67 -15.25 -3.86 4.35
CA LYS A 67 -16.42 -3.34 5.09
C LYS A 67 -15.96 -2.84 6.47
N PRO A 68 -15.95 -1.53 6.76
CA PRO A 68 -16.24 -0.44 5.82
C PRO A 68 -15.19 -0.35 4.70
N PRO A 69 -15.56 0.18 3.51
CA PRO A 69 -14.61 0.34 2.41
C PRO A 69 -13.60 1.42 2.77
N TYR A 70 -12.37 1.26 2.31
CA TYR A 70 -11.41 2.35 2.40
C TYR A 70 -11.59 3.29 1.19
N SER A 71 -11.47 4.59 1.43
CA SER A 71 -11.43 5.60 0.38
C SER A 71 -9.98 5.92 0.04
N ARG A 72 -9.68 6.06 -1.26
CA ARG A 72 -8.35 6.48 -1.72
C ARG A 72 -8.18 7.99 -1.53
N ILE A 73 -7.01 8.39 -1.02
CA ILE A 73 -6.66 9.80 -0.70
C ILE A 73 -5.54 10.31 -1.62
N VAL A 74 -4.63 9.43 -2.02
CA VAL A 74 -3.50 9.69 -2.95
C VAL A 74 -3.34 8.48 -3.87
#